data_AF-A0A937HID7-F1
#
_entry.id   AF-A0A937HID7-F1
#
_cell.length_a   1.000
_cell.length_b   1.000
_cell.length_c   1.000
_cell.angle_alpha   90.00
_cell.angle_beta   90.00
_cell.angle_gamma   90.00
#
_symmetry.space_group_name_H-M   'P 1'
#
loop_
_entity.id
_entity.type
_entity.pdbx_description
1 polymer ?
#
loop_
_entity_poly.entity_id
_entity_poly.type
_entity_poly.pdbx_seq_one_letter_code
_entity_poly.pdbx_strand_id
1 'polypeptide(L)'
;MKLTINFSGLDQALTKMGAQERPFELAAHATKEQSWGELDLELNKDIQLKDIHTGPHKILHINNRPIMLYIPDHSFNFEQTVRNPSVGKKVHFAECTTITNMRYKGFGERYTITEKTKGLFNIYRSNRYNINDKGDHQAKLMPCQNCLRTTGYHDFTYKSQSEKIKFLQAFSYVDLFTHYRAFFKKLPTKKTQADYDYTNDFMQISEAVKQRARFTCAECHVNLANDKTLLHTHHIDRMKSNNALSNLVCLCIECHAKQPYHQHMKLNSNQTNRLARLRMQQGR
;
A
#
# COMPACT_ATOMS: atom_id res chain seq x y z
N MET A 1 28.91 8.64 20.69
CA MET A 1 29.88 9.23 19.75
C MET A 1 29.65 10.73 19.72
N LYS A 2 30.67 11.57 19.94
CA LYS A 2 30.53 13.04 19.91
C LYS A 2 30.87 13.51 18.51
N LEU A 3 29.93 14.17 17.81
CA LEU A 3 30.13 14.64 16.44
C LEU A 3 30.89 15.97 16.46
N THR A 4 32.13 15.97 15.99
CA THR A 4 32.95 17.17 15.82
C THR A 4 32.66 17.76 14.43
N ILE A 5 31.69 18.68 14.34
CA ILE A 5 31.31 19.34 13.08
C ILE A 5 31.79 20.78 13.12
N ASN A 6 32.47 21.22 12.06
CA ASN A 6 32.89 22.61 11.87
C ASN A 6 31.85 23.35 11.01
N PHE A 7 31.33 24.47 11.52
CA PHE A 7 30.31 25.29 10.84
C PHE A 7 30.86 26.58 10.23
N SER A 8 32.17 26.86 10.30
CA SER A 8 32.76 28.15 9.89
C SER A 8 32.45 28.63 8.46
N GLY A 9 32.12 27.71 7.54
CA GLY A 9 31.67 28.05 6.19
C GLY A 9 30.23 28.58 6.11
N LEU A 10 29.37 28.19 7.06
CA LEU A 10 28.01 28.69 7.22
C LEU A 10 28.02 30.12 7.78
N ASP A 11 28.87 30.37 8.78
CA ASP A 11 29.04 31.68 9.43
C ASP A 11 29.51 32.75 8.42
N GLN A 12 30.46 32.37 7.55
CA GLN A 12 30.89 33.19 6.42
C GLN A 12 29.78 33.44 5.38
N ALA A 13 28.86 32.48 5.18
CA ALA A 13 27.73 32.66 4.27
C ALA A 13 26.67 33.60 4.87
N LEU A 14 26.32 33.44 6.15
CA LEU A 14 25.44 34.36 6.89
C LEU A 14 25.96 35.79 6.83
N THR A 15 27.25 35.98 7.10
CA THR A 15 27.93 37.28 7.04
C THR A 15 27.82 37.91 5.64
N LYS A 16 28.08 37.15 4.57
CA LYS A 16 27.97 37.62 3.18
C LYS A 16 26.53 37.93 2.75
N MET A 17 25.54 37.29 3.36
CA MET A 17 24.12 37.51 3.07
C MET A 17 23.52 38.70 3.84
N GLY A 18 24.25 39.29 4.79
CA GLY A 18 23.70 40.33 5.68
C GLY A 18 22.55 39.83 6.56
N ALA A 19 22.45 38.50 6.76
CA ALA A 19 21.35 37.88 7.47
C ALA A 19 21.55 38.01 8.98
N GLN A 20 20.52 38.48 9.69
CA GLN A 20 20.51 38.46 11.15
C GLN A 20 20.25 37.03 11.65
N GLU A 21 21.08 36.57 12.60
CA GLU A 21 20.78 35.38 13.37
C GLU A 21 19.44 35.52 14.10
N ARG A 22 18.70 34.42 14.18
CA ARG A 22 17.49 34.32 15.01
C ARG A 22 17.69 33.19 16.00
N PRO A 23 17.35 33.36 17.29
CA PRO A 23 17.40 32.27 18.25
C PRO A 23 16.42 31.18 17.79
N PHE A 24 16.97 30.01 17.45
CA PHE A 24 16.19 28.80 17.26
C PHE A 24 16.49 27.88 18.44
N GLU A 25 15.49 27.56 19.24
CA GLU A 25 15.59 26.41 20.12
C GLU A 25 15.32 25.16 19.29
N LEU A 26 16.30 24.27 19.20
CA LEU A 26 16.07 22.92 18.68
C LEU A 26 15.32 22.13 19.76
N ALA A 27 14.03 22.44 19.95
CA ALA A 27 13.15 21.80 20.91
C ALA A 27 13.18 20.29 20.65
N ALA A 28 13.90 19.58 21.53
CA ALA A 28 14.11 18.14 21.43
C ALA A 28 12.82 17.42 21.84
N HIS A 29 11.81 17.49 20.97
CA HIS A 29 10.72 16.53 20.91
C HIS A 29 11.33 15.17 20.56
N ALA A 30 11.87 14.52 21.59
CA ALA A 30 12.17 13.11 21.63
C ALA A 30 10.85 12.36 21.48
N THR A 31 10.39 12.28 20.23
CA THR A 31 9.31 11.42 19.78
C THR A 31 9.77 9.99 20.07
N LYS A 32 9.40 9.51 21.28
CA LYS A 32 9.75 8.21 21.89
C LYS A 32 10.18 7.23 20.81
N GLU A 33 11.48 6.97 20.72
CA GLU A 33 12.14 6.48 19.51
C GLU A 33 11.26 5.46 18.80
N GLN A 34 10.54 5.91 17.76
CA GLN A 34 9.56 5.06 17.12
C GLN A 34 10.35 4.04 16.30
N SER A 35 10.61 2.89 16.94
CA SER A 35 10.92 1.66 16.25
C SER A 35 9.89 1.46 15.15
N TRP A 36 10.27 0.80 14.06
CA TRP A 36 9.32 0.25 13.11
C TRP A 36 8.52 -0.84 13.83
N GLY A 37 7.48 -0.42 14.55
CA GLY A 37 6.66 -1.28 15.38
C GLY A 37 5.98 -2.29 14.47
N GLU A 38 6.17 -3.57 14.77
CA GLU A 38 5.88 -4.69 13.87
C GLU A 38 4.52 -4.57 13.19
N LEU A 39 4.55 -4.08 11.96
CA LEU A 39 3.39 -3.95 11.10
C LEU A 39 3.39 -5.17 10.18
N ASP A 40 2.99 -6.31 10.74
CA ASP A 40 2.90 -7.59 10.00
C ASP A 40 1.69 -7.62 9.03
N LEU A 41 1.26 -6.43 8.59
CA LEU A 41 0.16 -6.16 7.69
C LEU A 41 0.51 -6.65 6.28
N GLU A 42 -0.01 -7.83 5.95
CA GLU A 42 -0.52 -8.08 4.61
C GLU A 42 -1.70 -7.14 4.39
N LEU A 43 -1.42 -6.00 3.76
CA LEU A 43 -2.41 -5.00 3.41
C LEU A 43 -3.50 -5.66 2.55
N ASN A 44 -4.77 -5.43 2.94
CA ASN A 44 -5.94 -6.17 2.47
C ASN A 44 -5.97 -6.37 0.94
N LYS A 45 -6.46 -7.54 0.50
CA LYS A 45 -6.47 -8.00 -0.91
C LYS A 45 -7.18 -7.06 -1.90
N ASP A 46 -7.88 -6.05 -1.40
CA ASP A 46 -8.60 -5.03 -2.18
C ASP A 46 -7.70 -3.83 -2.58
N ILE A 47 -6.51 -3.65 -1.99
CA ILE A 47 -5.62 -2.53 -2.31
C ILE A 47 -4.84 -2.82 -3.59
N GLN A 48 -5.16 -2.08 -4.66
CA GLN A 48 -4.53 -2.26 -5.96
C GLN A 48 -3.32 -1.34 -6.18
N LEU A 49 -2.37 -1.80 -6.99
CA LEU A 49 -1.07 -1.16 -7.28
C LEU A 49 -1.18 0.29 -7.81
N LYS A 50 -2.35 0.70 -8.31
CA LYS A 50 -2.63 2.05 -8.80
C LYS A 50 -2.78 3.11 -7.70
N ASP A 51 -3.11 2.71 -6.47
CA ASP A 51 -3.17 3.59 -5.29
C ASP A 51 -1.77 3.80 -4.66
N ILE A 52 -0.73 3.26 -5.30
CA ILE A 52 0.68 3.41 -4.93
C ILE A 52 1.30 4.51 -5.77
N HIS A 53 1.71 5.59 -5.10
CA HIS A 53 2.29 6.78 -5.69
C HIS A 53 3.81 6.82 -5.47
N THR A 54 4.50 7.56 -6.34
CA THR A 54 5.96 7.75 -6.30
C THR A 54 6.31 8.88 -5.33
N GLY A 55 6.88 8.54 -4.17
CA GLY A 55 7.33 9.50 -3.17
C GLY A 55 8.79 9.96 -3.36
N PRO A 56 9.38 10.57 -2.31
CA PRO A 56 10.79 10.97 -2.29
C PRO A 56 11.74 9.82 -2.67
N HIS A 57 12.87 10.15 -3.31
CA HIS A 57 13.83 9.18 -3.85
C HIS A 57 13.20 8.08 -4.74
N LYS A 58 12.03 8.35 -5.35
CA LYS A 58 11.22 7.41 -6.14
C LYS A 58 10.67 6.21 -5.36
N ILE A 59 10.70 6.25 -4.02
CA ILE A 59 10.21 5.18 -3.15
C ILE A 59 8.69 5.05 -3.27
N LEU A 60 8.18 3.82 -3.31
CA LEU A 60 6.75 3.53 -3.40
C LEU A 60 6.05 3.92 -2.10
N HIS A 61 4.94 4.64 -2.19
CA HIS A 61 4.14 5.07 -1.04
C HIS A 61 2.65 4.82 -1.25
N ILE A 62 1.93 4.48 -0.17
CA ILE A 62 0.47 4.54 -0.09
C ILE A 62 0.08 5.34 1.14
N ASN A 63 -0.91 6.23 1.05
CA ASN A 63 -1.39 7.06 2.18
C ASN A 63 -0.26 7.79 2.95
N ASN A 64 0.79 8.22 2.24
CA ASN A 64 2.04 8.82 2.76
C ASN A 64 2.91 7.91 3.65
N ARG A 65 2.69 6.59 3.66
CA ARG A 65 3.60 5.58 4.23
C ARG A 65 4.45 4.93 3.13
N PRO A 66 5.75 4.67 3.34
CA PRO A 66 6.57 3.92 2.40
C PRO A 66 6.20 2.43 2.44
N ILE A 67 6.12 1.78 1.28
CA ILE A 67 5.74 0.36 1.16
C ILE A 67 6.66 -0.44 0.24
N MET A 68 6.52 -1.76 0.31
CA MET A 68 7.13 -2.71 -0.61
C MET A 68 6.09 -3.53 -1.37
N LEU A 69 6.51 -4.04 -2.52
CA LEU A 69 5.77 -4.94 -3.40
C LEU A 69 6.57 -6.21 -3.64
N TYR A 70 5.92 -7.37 -3.52
CA TYR A 70 6.48 -8.65 -3.92
C TYR A 70 5.40 -9.55 -4.55
N ILE A 71 5.79 -10.60 -5.25
CA ILE A 71 4.85 -11.57 -5.83
C ILE A 71 4.93 -12.86 -4.99
N PRO A 72 3.86 -13.27 -4.29
CA PRO A 72 3.89 -14.44 -3.41
C PRO A 72 3.92 -15.78 -4.16
N ASP A 73 3.24 -15.87 -5.30
CA ASP A 73 3.30 -17.02 -6.21
C ASP A 73 4.76 -17.35 -6.58
N HIS A 74 5.22 -18.56 -6.28
CA HIS A 74 6.50 -19.12 -6.69
C HIS A 74 6.34 -20.50 -7.35
N SER A 75 5.18 -20.75 -7.99
CA SER A 75 4.78 -22.09 -8.48
C SER A 75 5.83 -22.84 -9.32
N PHE A 76 6.68 -22.12 -10.07
CA PHE A 76 7.71 -22.69 -10.93
C PHE A 76 9.10 -22.82 -10.27
N ASN A 77 9.35 -22.16 -9.13
CA ASN A 77 10.68 -22.05 -8.51
C ASN A 77 10.66 -22.12 -6.96
N PHE A 78 9.56 -22.59 -6.36
CA PHE A 78 9.32 -22.62 -4.91
C PHE A 78 10.46 -23.30 -4.13
N GLU A 79 10.71 -24.58 -4.39
CA GLU A 79 11.76 -25.38 -3.71
C GLU A 79 13.15 -24.75 -3.79
N GLN A 80 13.47 -24.14 -4.93
CA GLN A 80 14.75 -23.48 -5.15
C GLN A 80 14.82 -22.13 -4.44
N THR A 81 13.69 -21.41 -4.32
CA THR A 81 13.59 -20.11 -3.64
C THR A 81 13.75 -20.26 -2.13
N VAL A 82 13.13 -21.28 -1.52
CA VAL A 82 13.26 -21.59 -0.09
C VAL A 82 14.72 -21.88 0.27
N ARG A 83 15.46 -22.56 -0.63
CA ARG A 83 16.89 -22.91 -0.43
C ARG A 83 17.85 -21.77 -0.83
N ASN A 84 17.47 -20.93 -1.79
CA ASN A 84 18.30 -19.85 -2.34
C ASN A 84 17.45 -18.61 -2.71
N PRO A 85 17.42 -17.58 -1.85
CA PRO A 85 16.77 -16.29 -2.10
C PRO A 85 17.13 -15.62 -3.45
N SER A 86 18.31 -15.94 -4.01
CA SER A 86 18.80 -15.37 -5.26
C SER A 86 17.96 -15.77 -6.47
N VAL A 87 17.29 -16.94 -6.47
CA VAL A 87 16.45 -17.40 -7.60
C VAL A 87 14.96 -17.08 -7.45
N GLY A 88 14.53 -16.61 -6.28
CA GLY A 88 13.14 -16.17 -6.05
C GLY A 88 12.74 -14.92 -6.83
N LYS A 89 11.45 -14.59 -6.81
CA LYS A 89 10.97 -13.28 -7.27
C LYS A 89 11.51 -12.19 -6.32
N LYS A 90 11.58 -10.94 -6.80
CA LYS A 90 12.31 -9.85 -6.12
C LYS A 90 11.34 -8.86 -5.48
N VAL A 91 11.78 -8.23 -4.40
CA VAL A 91 11.00 -7.22 -3.68
C VAL A 91 11.30 -5.84 -4.25
N HIS A 92 10.26 -5.06 -4.51
CA HIS A 92 10.33 -3.72 -5.08
C HIS A 92 9.89 -2.68 -4.05
N PHE A 93 10.71 -1.64 -3.86
CA PHE A 93 10.47 -0.55 -2.91
C PHE A 93 10.48 0.83 -3.58
N ALA A 94 10.67 0.88 -4.90
CA ALA A 94 10.71 2.11 -5.69
C ALA A 94 10.04 1.89 -7.06
N GLU A 95 9.54 2.98 -7.65
CA GLU A 95 8.94 3.02 -9.00
C GLU A 95 10.04 2.87 -10.06
N CYS A 96 10.61 1.67 -10.13
CA CYS A 96 11.66 1.29 -11.06
C CYS A 96 11.07 0.74 -12.36
N THR A 97 11.90 0.68 -13.41
CA THR A 97 11.58 0.14 -14.74
C THR A 97 10.77 -1.16 -14.74
N THR A 98 11.04 -2.11 -13.83
CA THR A 98 10.25 -3.34 -13.71
C THR A 98 8.80 -3.09 -13.28
N ILE A 99 8.56 -2.23 -12.28
CA ILE A 99 7.20 -1.90 -11.83
C ILE A 99 6.47 -1.12 -12.91
N THR A 100 7.12 -0.13 -13.54
CA THR A 100 6.53 0.66 -14.63
C THR A 100 6.14 -0.23 -15.83
N ASN A 101 7.00 -1.19 -16.20
CA ASN A 101 6.69 -2.17 -17.25
C ASN A 101 5.56 -3.15 -16.85
N MET A 102 5.46 -3.54 -15.57
CA MET A 102 4.39 -4.41 -15.07
C MET A 102 3.05 -3.68 -14.95
N ARG A 103 3.05 -2.39 -14.60
CA ARG A 103 1.88 -1.49 -14.68
C ARG A 103 1.38 -1.41 -16.13
N TYR A 104 2.27 -1.08 -17.08
CA TYR A 104 1.91 -0.95 -18.50
C TYR A 104 1.32 -2.24 -19.09
N LYS A 105 1.86 -3.41 -18.71
CA LYS A 105 1.35 -4.72 -19.16
C LYS A 105 0.12 -5.24 -18.39
N GLY A 106 -0.47 -4.45 -17.49
CA GLY A 106 -1.64 -4.84 -16.70
C GLY A 106 -1.38 -5.91 -15.62
N PHE A 107 -0.15 -6.37 -15.42
CA PHE A 107 0.20 -7.43 -14.46
C PHE A 107 0.36 -6.94 -13.01
N GLY A 108 -0.21 -5.79 -12.67
CA GLY A 108 -0.12 -5.20 -11.33
C GLY A 108 -0.80 -6.03 -10.24
N GLU A 109 -1.93 -6.69 -10.56
CA GLU A 109 -2.73 -7.48 -9.61
C GLU A 109 -2.02 -8.74 -9.05
N ARG A 110 -0.80 -9.03 -9.52
CA ARG A 110 0.04 -10.13 -9.02
C ARG A 110 0.92 -9.76 -7.82
N TYR A 111 1.00 -8.49 -7.45
CA TYR A 111 1.84 -8.01 -6.36
C TYR A 111 1.06 -7.84 -5.05
N THR A 112 1.59 -8.41 -3.97
CA THR A 112 1.17 -8.15 -2.59
C THR A 112 1.92 -6.94 -2.04
N ILE A 113 1.20 -6.04 -1.38
CA ILE A 113 1.75 -4.86 -0.69
C ILE A 113 2.14 -5.26 0.74
N THR A 114 3.31 -4.81 1.21
CA THR A 114 3.78 -5.12 2.56
C THR A 114 4.67 -4.03 3.14
N GLU A 115 4.62 -3.87 4.47
CA GLU A 115 5.57 -3.05 5.26
C GLU A 115 6.59 -3.93 6.02
N LYS A 116 6.62 -5.26 5.78
CA LYS A 116 7.48 -6.23 6.50
C LYS A 116 8.98 -6.07 6.21
N THR A 117 9.68 -5.30 7.04
CA THR A 117 11.13 -5.03 6.90
C THR A 117 12.05 -6.17 7.36
N LYS A 118 11.54 -7.22 8.01
CA LYS A 118 12.33 -8.40 8.43
C LYS A 118 12.91 -9.21 7.26
N GLY A 119 12.45 -8.99 6.03
CA GLY A 119 12.96 -9.65 4.82
C GLY A 119 12.51 -11.10 4.61
N LEU A 120 11.64 -11.62 5.48
CA LEU A 120 10.89 -12.86 5.30
C LEU A 120 9.50 -12.54 4.75
N PHE A 121 9.07 -13.27 3.73
CA PHE A 121 7.82 -13.04 3.02
C PHE A 121 7.06 -14.36 2.79
N ASN A 122 5.74 -14.33 2.96
CA ASN A 122 4.85 -15.47 2.74
C ASN A 122 4.76 -15.78 1.24
N ILE A 123 5.12 -17.00 0.82
CA ILE A 123 5.11 -17.47 -0.57
C ILE A 123 4.33 -18.77 -0.72
N TYR A 124 3.73 -19.00 -1.88
CA TYR A 124 2.95 -20.22 -2.18
C TYR A 124 3.31 -20.84 -3.52
N ARG A 125 2.84 -22.07 -3.76
CA ARG A 125 2.88 -22.75 -5.06
C ARG A 125 1.48 -23.15 -5.49
N SER A 126 0.99 -22.56 -6.57
CA SER A 126 -0.30 -22.89 -7.16
C SER A 126 -0.17 -24.17 -8.00
N ASN A 127 -0.47 -25.32 -7.41
CA ASN A 127 -0.55 -26.60 -8.12
C ASN A 127 -2.02 -26.98 -8.37
N ARG A 128 -2.35 -27.47 -9.58
CA ARG A 128 -3.72 -27.90 -9.96
C ARG A 128 -4.30 -28.97 -9.02
N TYR A 129 -3.44 -29.72 -8.33
CA TYR A 129 -3.81 -30.79 -7.41
C TYR A 129 -3.82 -30.39 -5.93
N ASN A 130 -3.41 -29.15 -5.59
CA ASN A 130 -3.26 -28.75 -4.18
C ASN A 130 -3.70 -27.31 -3.93
N ILE A 131 -5.02 -27.09 -4.00
CA ILE A 131 -5.70 -25.80 -3.76
C ILE A 131 -5.53 -25.26 -2.33
N ASN A 132 -5.07 -26.11 -1.39
CA ASN A 132 -4.93 -25.79 0.03
C ASN A 132 -3.52 -25.32 0.45
N ASP A 133 -2.55 -25.23 -0.48
CA ASP A 133 -1.22 -24.64 -0.22
C ASP A 133 -1.35 -23.10 -0.14
N LYS A 134 -1.82 -22.60 1.02
CA LYS A 134 -2.31 -21.23 1.21
C LYS A 134 -1.22 -20.16 1.36
N GLY A 135 0.06 -20.55 1.39
CA GLY A 135 1.19 -19.62 1.52
C GLY A 135 1.76 -19.47 2.93
N ASP A 136 1.55 -20.44 3.80
CA ASP A 136 2.10 -20.49 5.17
C ASP A 136 3.65 -20.65 5.21
N HIS A 137 4.29 -20.69 4.04
CA HIS A 137 5.74 -20.85 3.89
C HIS A 137 6.45 -19.49 3.75
N GLN A 138 7.31 -19.17 4.71
CA GLN A 138 8.15 -17.97 4.65
C GLN A 138 9.49 -18.23 3.96
N ALA A 139 9.86 -17.34 3.03
CA ALA A 139 11.17 -17.33 2.38
C ALA A 139 11.81 -15.95 2.46
N LYS A 140 13.16 -15.89 2.53
CA LYS A 140 13.88 -14.63 2.34
C LYS A 140 13.83 -14.25 0.87
N LEU A 141 13.34 -13.05 0.54
CA LEU A 141 13.33 -12.54 -0.83
C LEU A 141 14.33 -11.37 -0.98
N MET A 142 15.03 -11.35 -2.11
CA MET A 142 16.10 -10.38 -2.38
C MET A 142 15.54 -9.10 -3.01
N PRO A 143 16.18 -7.93 -2.78
CA PRO A 143 15.72 -6.67 -3.34
C PRO A 143 15.86 -6.65 -4.87
N CYS A 144 14.99 -5.90 -5.54
CA CYS A 144 15.12 -5.64 -6.96
C CYS A 144 16.31 -4.71 -7.22
N GLN A 145 17.27 -5.17 -8.03
CA GLN A 145 18.40 -4.35 -8.48
C GLN A 145 17.97 -3.06 -9.18
N ASN A 146 16.82 -3.05 -9.87
CA ASN A 146 16.32 -1.84 -10.52
C ASN A 146 15.82 -0.81 -9.49
N CYS A 147 15.24 -1.22 -8.34
CA CYS A 147 14.93 -0.31 -7.25
C CYS A 147 16.20 0.25 -6.60
N LEU A 148 17.24 -0.57 -6.39
CA LEU A 148 18.54 -0.11 -5.89
C LEU A 148 19.16 0.96 -6.80
N ARG A 149 19.14 0.76 -8.12
CA ARG A 149 19.62 1.76 -9.10
C ARG A 149 18.73 3.01 -9.15
N THR A 150 17.41 2.84 -9.12
CA THR A 150 16.43 3.94 -9.22
C THR A 150 16.45 4.88 -8.00
N THR A 151 16.80 4.35 -6.82
CA THR A 151 16.90 5.12 -5.56
C THR A 151 18.30 5.69 -5.29
N GLY A 152 19.33 5.18 -5.97
CA GLY A 152 20.74 5.50 -5.73
C GLY A 152 21.36 4.83 -4.50
N TYR A 153 20.65 3.91 -3.84
CA TYR A 153 21.03 3.35 -2.54
C TYR A 153 22.45 2.76 -2.53
N HIS A 154 23.32 3.31 -1.67
CA HIS A 154 24.75 2.97 -1.55
C HIS A 154 25.51 2.88 -2.88
N ASP A 155 25.19 3.72 -3.86
CA ASP A 155 25.89 3.76 -5.17
C ASP A 155 25.84 2.42 -5.92
N PHE A 156 24.79 1.62 -5.68
CA PHE A 156 24.68 0.26 -6.22
C PHE A 156 24.82 0.18 -7.76
N THR A 157 24.49 1.26 -8.48
CA THR A 157 24.72 1.39 -9.92
C THR A 157 26.21 1.15 -10.29
N TYR A 158 27.13 1.79 -9.57
CA TYR A 158 28.55 1.88 -9.94
C TYR A 158 29.41 0.70 -9.48
N LYS A 159 28.92 -0.11 -8.53
CA LYS A 159 29.63 -1.29 -7.99
C LYS A 159 29.96 -2.33 -9.07
N SER A 160 31.09 -3.01 -8.95
CA SER A 160 31.42 -4.18 -9.77
C SER A 160 30.48 -5.37 -9.49
N GLN A 161 30.53 -6.43 -10.31
CA GLN A 161 29.62 -7.58 -10.14
C GLN A 161 29.88 -8.35 -8.83
N SER A 162 31.14 -8.48 -8.41
CA SER A 162 31.50 -9.16 -7.15
C SER A 162 31.03 -8.35 -5.93
N GLU A 163 31.16 -7.03 -5.96
CA GLU A 163 30.59 -6.13 -4.96
C GLU A 163 29.06 -6.16 -4.95
N LYS A 164 28.40 -6.20 -6.12
CA LYS A 164 26.94 -6.32 -6.24
C LYS A 164 26.43 -7.62 -5.59
N ILE A 165 27.14 -8.74 -5.76
CA ILE A 165 26.81 -10.01 -5.09
C ILE A 165 26.96 -9.89 -3.57
N LYS A 166 28.11 -9.41 -3.07
CA LYS A 166 28.36 -9.21 -1.63
C LYS A 166 27.33 -8.28 -0.99
N PHE A 167 27.04 -7.15 -1.64
CA PHE A 167 26.04 -6.17 -1.19
C PHE A 167 24.64 -6.78 -1.10
N LEU A 168 24.23 -7.55 -2.11
CA LEU A 168 22.92 -8.22 -2.10
C LEU A 168 22.82 -9.26 -0.98
N GLN A 169 23.87 -10.04 -0.73
CA GLN A 169 23.91 -11.04 0.35
C GLN A 169 23.74 -10.39 1.73
N ALA A 170 24.41 -9.26 1.97
CA ALA A 170 24.37 -8.48 3.20
C ALA A 170 23.16 -7.53 3.33
N PHE A 171 22.27 -7.48 2.33
CA PHE A 171 21.21 -6.47 2.26
C PHE A 171 20.13 -6.64 3.35
N SER A 172 19.71 -5.51 3.92
CA SER A 172 18.66 -5.36 4.93
C SER A 172 17.62 -4.32 4.50
N TYR A 173 16.32 -4.65 4.61
CA TYR A 173 15.24 -3.69 4.38
C TYR A 173 15.05 -2.72 5.56
N VAL A 174 15.47 -3.11 6.78
CA VAL A 174 15.47 -2.22 7.95
C VAL A 174 16.42 -1.05 7.70
N ASP A 175 17.62 -1.34 7.19
CA ASP A 175 18.67 -0.36 6.89
C ASP A 175 18.21 0.57 5.77
N LEU A 176 17.59 0.01 4.72
CA LEU A 176 17.01 0.77 3.60
C LEU A 176 16.02 1.84 4.10
N PHE A 177 15.00 1.44 4.88
CA PHE A 177 14.00 2.40 5.37
C PHE A 177 14.51 3.28 6.52
N THR A 178 15.60 2.90 7.18
CA THR A 178 16.32 3.76 8.14
C THR A 178 17.10 4.86 7.42
N HIS A 179 17.79 4.54 6.33
CA HIS A 179 18.51 5.50 5.48
C HIS A 179 17.57 6.56 4.91
N TYR A 180 16.39 6.17 4.41
CA TYR A 180 15.40 7.10 3.86
C TYR A 180 14.45 7.71 4.92
N ARG A 181 14.64 7.43 6.22
CA ARG A 181 13.72 7.82 7.31
C ARG A 181 13.40 9.32 7.33
N ALA A 182 14.38 10.17 7.07
CA ALA A 182 14.24 11.63 7.09
C ALA A 182 13.25 12.18 6.04
N PHE A 183 12.94 11.41 4.99
CA PHE A 183 12.06 11.84 3.90
C PHE A 183 10.60 11.39 4.05
N PHE A 184 10.28 10.57 5.07
CA PHE A 184 8.94 10.02 5.27
C PHE A 184 8.07 10.94 6.15
N LYS A 185 7.07 11.60 5.54
CA LYS A 185 6.16 12.52 6.24
C LYS A 185 5.37 11.91 7.39
N LYS A 186 5.18 10.58 7.39
CA LYS A 186 4.65 9.81 8.53
C LYS A 186 5.42 8.49 8.62
N LEU A 187 5.99 8.22 9.79
CA LEU A 187 6.36 6.85 10.17
C LEU A 187 5.08 6.00 10.27
N PRO A 188 5.15 4.68 10.00
CA PRO A 188 4.02 3.81 10.24
C PRO A 188 3.78 3.65 11.74
N THR A 189 2.85 4.44 12.28
CA THR A 189 2.24 4.18 13.58
C THR A 189 1.62 2.78 13.57
N LYS A 190 1.87 2.01 14.64
CA LYS A 190 1.27 0.70 14.87
C LYS A 190 -0.25 0.79 14.67
N LYS A 191 -0.73 0.04 13.69
CA LYS A 191 -2.13 -0.26 13.41
C LYS A 191 -2.23 -1.77 13.20
N THR A 192 -3.30 -2.36 13.68
CA THR A 192 -3.59 -3.79 13.65
C THR A 192 -4.36 -4.17 12.38
N GLN A 193 -4.62 -5.46 12.13
CA GLN A 193 -5.49 -5.85 11.02
C GLN A 193 -6.91 -5.26 11.18
N ALA A 194 -7.39 -5.11 12.42
CA ALA A 194 -8.69 -4.50 12.75
C ALA A 194 -8.76 -2.99 12.40
N ASP A 195 -7.62 -2.33 12.17
CA ASP A 195 -7.58 -0.95 11.67
C ASP A 195 -7.79 -0.84 10.15
N TYR A 196 -7.89 -1.97 9.41
CA TYR A 196 -7.98 -2.01 7.95
C TYR A 196 -9.12 -2.89 7.42
N ASP A 197 -9.77 -3.68 8.25
CA ASP A 197 -11.03 -4.35 7.93
C ASP A 197 -12.23 -3.45 8.27
N TYR A 198 -13.45 -3.93 8.05
CA TYR A 198 -14.65 -3.31 8.59
C TYR A 198 -14.64 -3.39 10.12
N THR A 199 -15.03 -2.30 10.79
CA THR A 199 -15.24 -2.29 12.23
C THR A 199 -16.46 -3.12 12.61
N ASN A 200 -16.50 -3.64 13.84
CA ASN A 200 -17.60 -4.50 14.32
C ASN A 200 -18.99 -3.81 14.28
N ASP A 201 -19.03 -2.48 14.35
CA ASP A 201 -20.22 -1.64 14.25
C ASP A 201 -20.58 -1.22 12.81
N PHE A 202 -19.80 -1.60 11.80
CA PHE A 202 -20.00 -1.14 10.41
C PHE A 202 -21.39 -1.48 9.86
N MET A 203 -22.02 -2.60 10.26
CA MET A 203 -23.40 -2.89 9.86
C MET A 203 -24.40 -1.84 10.37
N GLN A 204 -24.21 -1.35 11.60
CA GLN A 204 -25.06 -0.32 12.23
C GLN A 204 -24.84 1.03 11.55
N ILE A 205 -23.56 1.40 11.33
CA ILE A 205 -23.16 2.63 10.62
C ILE A 205 -23.69 2.61 9.18
N SER A 206 -23.54 1.49 8.47
CA SER A 206 -24.01 1.31 7.11
C SER A 206 -25.53 1.48 6.99
N GLU A 207 -26.32 0.89 7.89
CA GLU A 207 -27.77 1.10 7.91
C GLU A 207 -28.15 2.54 8.28
N ALA A 208 -27.45 3.18 9.23
CA ALA A 208 -27.68 4.59 9.58
C ALA A 208 -27.38 5.55 8.40
N VAL A 209 -26.32 5.29 7.63
CA VAL A 209 -25.99 6.06 6.41
C VAL A 209 -27.05 5.83 5.33
N LYS A 210 -27.53 4.60 5.14
CA LYS A 210 -28.64 4.29 4.21
C LYS A 210 -29.94 4.98 4.62
N GLN A 211 -30.28 4.99 5.90
CA GLN A 211 -31.45 5.71 6.43
C GLN A 211 -31.33 7.22 6.20
N ARG A 212 -30.16 7.81 6.46
CA ARG A 212 -29.87 9.24 6.19
C ARG A 212 -29.98 9.58 4.70
N ALA A 213 -29.56 8.67 3.82
CA ALA A 213 -29.76 8.77 2.37
C ALA A 213 -31.19 8.40 1.89
N ARG A 214 -32.13 8.11 2.80
CA ARG A 214 -33.49 7.64 2.53
C ARG A 214 -33.53 6.41 1.60
N PHE A 215 -32.51 5.55 1.67
CA PHE A 215 -32.25 4.42 0.78
C PHE A 215 -32.12 4.78 -0.71
N THR A 216 -31.68 6.00 -1.02
CA THR A 216 -31.49 6.49 -2.38
C THR A 216 -30.04 6.31 -2.83
N CYS A 217 -29.84 5.88 -4.08
CA CYS A 217 -28.53 5.84 -4.71
C CYS A 217 -28.02 7.26 -4.99
N ALA A 218 -26.80 7.59 -4.55
CA ALA A 218 -26.18 8.89 -4.80
C ALA A 218 -25.91 9.16 -6.29
N GLU A 219 -25.65 8.12 -7.08
CA GLU A 219 -25.25 8.22 -8.49
C GLU A 219 -26.45 8.34 -9.46
N CYS A 220 -27.40 7.40 -9.39
CA CYS A 220 -28.56 7.35 -10.32
C CYS A 220 -29.92 7.61 -9.64
N HIS A 221 -29.91 8.08 -8.39
CA HIS A 221 -31.08 8.57 -7.65
C HIS A 221 -32.29 7.61 -7.55
N VAL A 222 -32.11 6.32 -7.86
CA VAL A 222 -33.09 5.26 -7.62
C VAL A 222 -33.22 5.01 -6.12
N ASN A 223 -34.46 4.95 -5.65
CA ASN A 223 -34.81 4.62 -4.28
C ASN A 223 -34.99 3.11 -4.12
N LEU A 224 -34.38 2.56 -3.07
CA LEU A 224 -34.31 1.13 -2.77
C LEU A 224 -34.78 0.82 -1.33
N ALA A 225 -35.69 1.63 -0.77
CA ALA A 225 -36.21 1.42 0.59
C ALA A 225 -36.89 0.06 0.77
N ASN A 226 -37.58 -0.42 -0.27
CA ASN A 226 -38.22 -1.75 -0.33
C ASN A 226 -37.28 -2.87 -0.82
N ASP A 227 -36.07 -2.53 -1.24
CA ASP A 227 -35.10 -3.41 -1.90
C ASP A 227 -33.69 -3.20 -1.32
N LYS A 228 -33.60 -3.10 0.03
CA LYS A 228 -32.38 -2.70 0.76
C LYS A 228 -31.12 -3.51 0.41
N THR A 229 -31.28 -4.75 -0.03
CA THR A 229 -30.19 -5.65 -0.47
C THR A 229 -29.54 -5.22 -1.78
N LEU A 230 -30.19 -4.36 -2.57
CA LEU A 230 -29.63 -3.77 -3.79
C LEU A 230 -28.87 -2.45 -3.52
N LEU A 231 -28.85 -1.95 -2.28
CA LEU A 231 -28.18 -0.72 -1.87
C LEU A 231 -26.99 -1.03 -0.96
N HIS A 232 -25.80 -0.66 -1.41
CA HIS A 232 -24.54 -0.84 -0.69
C HIS A 232 -24.03 0.50 -0.15
N THR A 233 -23.22 0.45 0.90
CA THR A 233 -22.47 1.60 1.42
C THR A 233 -21.02 1.44 0.98
N HIS A 234 -20.43 2.49 0.41
CA HIS A 234 -19.11 2.48 -0.21
C HIS A 234 -18.21 3.52 0.47
N HIS A 235 -16.99 3.10 0.87
CA HIS A 235 -15.95 3.99 1.40
C HIS A 235 -15.21 4.68 0.25
N ILE A 236 -15.28 6.02 0.19
CA ILE A 236 -14.73 6.84 -0.90
C ILE A 236 -13.20 6.74 -0.94
N ASP A 237 -12.53 6.78 0.20
CA ASP A 237 -11.08 6.52 0.35
C ASP A 237 -10.70 5.03 0.36
N ARG A 238 -11.70 4.13 0.31
CA ARG A 238 -11.60 2.67 0.36
C ARG A 238 -10.99 2.10 1.66
N MET A 239 -10.83 2.91 2.71
CA MET A 239 -10.40 2.46 4.03
C MET A 239 -11.63 1.99 4.83
N LYS A 240 -11.84 0.67 4.91
CA LYS A 240 -13.02 0.03 5.53
C LYS A 240 -13.31 0.43 6.98
N SER A 241 -12.31 0.93 7.69
CA SER A 241 -12.38 1.45 9.06
C SER A 241 -12.64 2.96 9.15
N ASN A 242 -12.50 3.72 8.05
CA ASN A 242 -12.76 5.15 8.02
C ASN A 242 -14.26 5.44 7.85
N ASN A 243 -14.99 5.27 8.94
CA ASN A 243 -16.44 5.45 8.99
C ASN A 243 -16.90 6.92 9.15
N ALA A 244 -16.03 7.89 8.82
CA ALA A 244 -16.44 9.29 8.77
C ALA A 244 -17.59 9.48 7.78
N LEU A 245 -18.65 10.19 8.15
CA LEU A 245 -19.85 10.35 7.30
C LEU A 245 -19.54 11.01 5.94
N SER A 246 -18.49 11.83 5.87
CA SER A 246 -17.98 12.44 4.62
C SER A 246 -17.24 11.46 3.70
N ASN A 247 -16.97 10.24 4.18
CA ASN A 247 -16.28 9.17 3.45
C ASN A 247 -17.22 8.02 3.03
N LEU A 248 -18.50 8.04 3.44
CA LEU A 248 -19.46 6.97 3.19
C LEU A 248 -20.55 7.41 2.21
N VAL A 249 -20.70 6.70 1.10
CA VAL A 249 -21.73 7.00 0.08
C VAL A 249 -22.62 5.79 -0.20
N CYS A 250 -23.93 6.03 -0.35
CA CYS A 250 -24.91 5.00 -0.71
C CYS A 250 -24.99 4.83 -2.23
N LEU A 251 -24.71 3.62 -2.73
CA LEU A 251 -24.75 3.29 -4.15
C LEU A 251 -25.58 2.02 -4.37
N CYS A 252 -26.41 2.02 -5.41
CA CYS A 252 -27.03 0.76 -5.85
C CYS A 252 -25.95 -0.19 -6.39
N ILE A 253 -26.18 -1.50 -6.28
CA ILE A 253 -25.20 -2.54 -6.61
C ILE A 253 -24.57 -2.37 -8.01
N GLU A 254 -25.31 -1.86 -9.00
CA GLU A 254 -24.77 -1.56 -10.34
C GLU A 254 -23.86 -0.33 -10.38
N CYS A 255 -24.27 0.79 -9.76
CA CYS A 255 -23.44 2.00 -9.66
C CYS A 255 -22.20 1.75 -8.78
N HIS A 256 -22.31 0.82 -7.83
CA HIS A 256 -21.19 0.35 -7.01
C HIS A 256 -20.24 -0.55 -7.82
N ALA A 257 -20.74 -1.50 -8.63
CA ALA A 257 -19.90 -2.30 -9.54
C ALA A 257 -19.19 -1.44 -10.61
N LYS A 258 -19.81 -0.32 -11.00
CA LYS A 258 -19.22 0.72 -11.86
C LYS A 258 -18.19 1.61 -11.16
N GLN A 259 -18.08 1.58 -9.82
CA GLN A 259 -17.01 2.31 -9.14
C GLN A 259 -15.63 1.73 -9.47
N PRO A 260 -14.57 2.56 -9.45
CA PRO A 260 -13.22 2.09 -9.76
C PRO A 260 -12.81 0.86 -8.92
N TYR A 261 -12.30 -0.18 -9.59
CA TYR A 261 -11.79 -1.46 -9.03
C TYR A 261 -12.86 -2.44 -8.53
N HIS A 262 -14.14 -2.11 -8.69
CA HIS A 262 -15.28 -2.97 -8.36
C HIS A 262 -15.78 -3.82 -9.54
N GLN A 263 -15.04 -3.85 -10.68
CA GLN A 263 -15.41 -4.63 -11.88
C GLN A 263 -15.49 -6.15 -11.66
N HIS A 264 -14.96 -6.66 -10.55
CA HIS A 264 -15.11 -8.05 -10.13
C HIS A 264 -16.52 -8.37 -9.59
N MET A 265 -17.28 -7.35 -9.15
CA MET A 265 -18.62 -7.52 -8.58
C MET A 265 -19.67 -7.68 -9.68
N LYS A 266 -19.95 -8.94 -10.05
CA LYS A 266 -20.94 -9.28 -11.07
C LYS A 266 -22.35 -9.34 -10.46
N LEU A 267 -23.27 -8.56 -11.03
CA LEU A 267 -24.70 -8.67 -10.73
C LEU A 267 -25.27 -9.93 -11.38
N ASN A 268 -26.20 -10.61 -10.71
CA ASN A 268 -27.00 -11.67 -11.33
C ASN A 268 -28.21 -11.09 -12.07
N SER A 269 -28.78 -11.86 -13.00
CA SER A 269 -29.88 -11.42 -13.87
C SER A 269 -31.11 -10.91 -13.10
N ASN A 270 -31.40 -11.48 -11.92
CA ASN A 270 -32.53 -11.05 -11.11
C ASN A 270 -32.28 -9.67 -10.47
N GLN A 271 -31.08 -9.41 -9.97
CA GLN A 271 -30.67 -8.10 -9.46
C GLN A 271 -30.75 -7.02 -10.55
N THR A 272 -30.19 -7.30 -11.74
CA THR A 272 -30.22 -6.39 -12.89
C THR A 272 -31.66 -6.09 -13.33
N ASN A 273 -32.49 -7.12 -13.51
CA ASN A 273 -33.88 -6.97 -13.95
C ASN A 273 -34.75 -6.24 -12.91
N ARG A 274 -34.52 -6.48 -11.60
CA ARG A 274 -35.23 -5.78 -10.52
C ARG A 274 -34.83 -4.30 -10.48
N LEU A 275 -33.53 -3.99 -10.57
CA LEU A 275 -33.03 -2.62 -10.55
C LEU A 275 -33.50 -1.82 -11.77
N ALA A 276 -33.52 -2.42 -12.96
CA ALA A 276 -34.06 -1.80 -14.17
C ALA A 276 -35.56 -1.48 -14.06
N ARG A 277 -36.37 -2.41 -13.53
CA ARG A 277 -37.80 -2.16 -13.27
C ARG A 277 -38.02 -1.02 -12.26
N LEU A 278 -37.25 -0.99 -11.18
CA LEU A 278 -37.34 0.06 -10.16
C LEU A 278 -36.95 1.44 -10.72
N ARG A 279 -35.93 1.51 -11.58
CA ARG A 279 -35.59 2.76 -12.29
C ARG A 279 -36.73 3.25 -13.20
N MET A 280 -37.26 2.37 -14.04
CA MET A 280 -38.38 2.68 -14.94
C MET A 280 -39.62 3.17 -14.17
N GLN A 281 -39.94 2.55 -13.03
CA GLN A 281 -41.05 2.95 -12.16
C GLN A 281 -40.84 4.30 -11.45
N GLN A 282 -39.61 4.83 -11.42
CA GLN A 282 -39.24 6.04 -10.67
C GLN A 282 -38.74 7.19 -11.56
N GLY A 283 -38.69 7.00 -12.89
CA GLY A 283 -38.10 7.97 -13.83
C GLY A 283 -36.61 8.19 -13.58
N ARG A 284 -35.82 7.11 -13.63
CA ARG A 284 -34.37 7.05 -13.37
C ARG A 284 -33.64 6.20 -14.40
#